data_AF-A0A1Q7GSC6-F1
#
_entry.id   AF-A0A1Q7GSC6-F1
#
_cell.length_a   1.000
_cell.length_b   1.000
_cell.length_c   1.000
_cell.angle_alpha   90.00
_cell.angle_beta   90.00
_cell.angle_gamma   90.00
#
_symmetry.space_group_name_H-M   'P 1'
#
loop_
_entity.id
_entity.type
_entity.pdbx_description
1 polymer ?
#
loop_
_entity_poly.entity_id
_entity_poly.type
_entity_poly.pdbx_seq_one_letter_code
_entity_poly.pdbx_strand_id
1 'polypeptide(L)'
;MHPQQILSPSDTFVHRHIGPTDADIQEMLATLGFQSLDALLSATVPDDIRLRAPLALGPHRGEYDVLADLRSLHDRNKIFRSFLGMGYHDCPTPPVIQRNILENPGWYTQYTPYQPEIAQGRLEALLNFQTLVADLTGLPLANASLLDEATAAAEAMAMCRSIAHKDQDRSSGKDRFFVAEDCHPQTIAVLRTRAHPLGITLQIGRTDQIDFSGRHLFGVLLQYPTTDGVVHEYSDLVTRAHAEGALVAVATDLLALTLLRPPGEFGADIAIGSSQRFGVSLGFGGPHAAFLSAKDEYKRHLPGRIVGVSKDAKGKPAYRLALQTREQHIRRDKATSNICTAQVLLAVMASMYAVYHGPEGLRRIAERIHALSAVLAEGLRRLGYAVGSEPFFDTVRVRPAAQSADQSMDRILARANERRMNLRRFEDHSIGIALDELTTAAEIQTLFEVFAGAKPVPFTVERLVGTVDLSFPAALTRTSKYLTHEVFNRYHSEHEMLRYMHRLQSRDLSLVHSMIPLGSCTMKLNGTVEMIPITWKGFSRIHPFAPAEQTLGYQDLCAQLEGWLAEITGFAAVSLQPNAGSQGEYAGLMVIRAYHRHRKEGQRDICLIPVSAHGTNPASAVTAG
;
A
#
# COMPACT_ATOMS: atom_id res chain seq x y z
N MET A 1 -8.68 33.57 38.38
CA MET A 1 -8.35 33.23 36.98
C MET A 1 -7.39 34.29 36.47
N HIS A 2 -6.22 33.89 36.00
CA HIS A 2 -5.27 34.81 35.36
C HIS A 2 -5.94 35.39 34.08
N PRO A 3 -5.78 36.68 33.73
CA PRO A 3 -6.46 37.27 32.56
C PRO A 3 -6.22 36.51 31.24
N GLN A 4 -5.04 35.90 31.06
CA GLN A 4 -4.72 35.07 29.90
C GLN A 4 -5.47 33.72 29.89
N GLN A 5 -5.86 33.19 31.05
CA GLN A 5 -6.65 31.96 31.15
C GLN A 5 -8.10 32.15 30.70
N ILE A 6 -8.62 33.39 30.75
CA ILE A 6 -9.98 33.72 30.29
C ILE A 6 -10.07 33.56 28.76
N LEU A 7 -8.96 33.73 28.04
CA LEU A 7 -8.88 33.66 26.58
C LEU A 7 -8.35 32.33 26.06
N SER A 8 -7.97 31.41 26.96
CA SER A 8 -7.48 30.09 26.58
C SER A 8 -8.64 29.14 26.22
N PRO A 9 -8.46 28.20 25.28
CA PRO A 9 -9.47 27.20 24.96
C PRO A 9 -9.85 26.39 26.22
N SER A 10 -11.12 26.07 26.39
CA SER A 10 -11.58 25.23 27.50
C SER A 10 -11.33 23.74 27.26
N ASP A 11 -11.10 23.34 26.01
CA ASP A 11 -10.88 21.99 25.51
C ASP A 11 -9.38 21.70 25.24
N THR A 12 -8.52 21.99 26.23
CA THR A 12 -7.07 21.75 26.08
C THR A 12 -6.75 20.26 25.94
N PHE A 13 -6.00 19.86 24.92
CA PHE A 13 -5.74 18.43 24.65
C PHE A 13 -4.75 17.76 25.62
N VAL A 14 -3.80 18.52 26.20
CA VAL A 14 -2.68 17.97 26.98
C VAL A 14 -3.16 17.12 28.17
N HIS A 15 -4.17 17.59 28.93
CA HIS A 15 -4.71 16.86 30.07
C HIS A 15 -5.58 15.66 29.68
N ARG A 16 -5.91 15.50 28.39
CA ARG A 16 -6.54 14.29 27.83
C ARG A 16 -5.50 13.28 27.36
N HIS A 17 -4.38 13.77 26.84
CA HIS A 17 -3.28 12.96 26.32
C HIS A 17 -2.39 12.37 27.41
N ILE A 18 -2.06 13.18 28.43
CA ILE A 18 -1.21 12.78 29.55
C ILE A 18 -2.09 12.24 30.68
N GLY A 19 -1.86 10.98 31.06
CA GLY A 19 -2.65 10.31 32.09
C GLY A 19 -2.45 10.85 33.51
N PRO A 20 -1.20 10.95 34.01
CA PRO A 20 -0.95 11.44 35.37
C PRO A 20 -1.43 12.87 35.59
N THR A 21 -2.18 13.08 36.67
CA THR A 21 -2.54 14.42 37.18
C THR A 21 -1.38 15.07 37.92
N ASP A 22 -1.49 16.36 38.25
CA ASP A 22 -0.50 17.05 39.08
C ASP A 22 -0.26 16.34 40.42
N ALA A 23 -1.31 15.79 41.03
CA ALA A 23 -1.20 15.03 42.27
C ALA A 23 -0.43 13.71 42.08
N ASP A 24 -0.74 12.96 41.02
CA ASP A 24 -0.02 11.72 40.67
C ASP A 24 1.46 12.01 40.39
N ILE A 25 1.75 13.10 39.66
CA ILE A 25 3.13 13.53 39.37
C ILE A 25 3.89 13.80 40.66
N GLN A 26 3.28 14.49 41.64
CA GLN A 26 3.94 14.75 42.93
C GLN A 26 4.19 13.46 43.72
N GLU A 27 3.24 12.52 43.74
CA GLU A 27 3.41 11.22 44.40
C GLU A 27 4.52 10.40 43.74
N MET A 28 4.56 10.35 42.41
CA MET A 28 5.60 9.67 41.63
C MET A 28 6.97 10.30 41.87
N LEU A 29 7.07 11.63 41.89
CA LEU A 29 8.30 12.35 42.20
C LEU A 29 8.79 12.06 43.62
N ALA A 30 7.89 12.08 44.60
CA ALA A 30 8.22 11.75 45.99
C ALA A 30 8.74 10.31 46.12
N THR A 31 8.12 9.36 45.41
CA THR A 31 8.57 7.96 45.36
C THR A 31 9.99 7.83 44.78
N LEU A 32 10.31 8.63 43.76
CA LEU A 32 11.63 8.67 43.13
C LEU A 32 12.66 9.53 43.89
N GLY A 33 12.24 10.24 44.94
CA GLY A 33 13.10 11.14 45.73
C GLY A 33 13.41 12.48 45.05
N PHE A 34 12.60 12.91 44.08
CA PHE A 34 12.75 14.21 43.39
C PHE A 34 11.72 15.24 43.87
N GLN A 35 12.10 16.52 43.84
CA GLN A 35 11.22 17.62 44.25
C GLN A 35 10.42 18.23 43.08
N SER A 36 10.81 17.95 41.84
CA SER A 36 10.17 18.47 40.64
C SER A 36 10.51 17.65 39.40
N LEU A 37 9.69 17.81 38.34
CA LEU A 37 10.01 17.26 37.02
C LEU A 37 11.34 17.82 36.47
N ASP A 38 11.65 19.09 36.74
CA ASP A 38 12.92 19.69 36.32
C ASP A 38 14.12 19.04 37.00
N ALA A 39 14.00 18.69 38.29
CA ALA A 39 15.05 17.98 39.02
C ALA A 39 15.26 16.56 38.44
N LEU A 40 14.17 15.85 38.14
CA LEU A 40 14.22 14.54 37.49
C LEU A 40 14.86 14.63 36.09
N LEU A 41 14.45 15.61 35.28
CA LEU A 41 15.01 15.83 33.94
C LEU A 41 16.50 16.15 33.99
N SER A 42 16.93 17.02 34.91
CA SER A 42 18.34 17.40 35.06
C SER A 42 19.22 16.23 35.54
N ALA A 43 18.65 15.27 36.28
CA ALA A 43 19.33 14.05 36.66
C ALA A 43 19.34 12.97 35.55
N THR A 44 18.45 13.07 34.55
CA THR A 44 18.26 12.03 33.53
C THR A 44 18.88 12.38 32.18
N VAL A 45 18.71 13.62 31.72
CA VAL A 45 19.16 14.07 30.39
C VAL A 45 20.46 14.87 30.55
N PRO A 46 21.56 14.48 29.87
CA PRO A 46 22.82 15.23 29.93
C PRO A 46 22.65 16.71 29.55
N ASP A 47 23.29 17.59 30.31
CA ASP A 47 23.09 19.04 30.22
C ASP A 47 23.57 19.66 28.90
N ASP A 48 24.53 19.03 28.23
CA ASP A 48 25.18 19.47 27.00
C ASP A 48 24.35 19.22 25.74
N ILE A 49 23.42 18.25 25.79
CA ILE A 49 22.47 17.95 24.70
C ILE A 49 21.07 18.49 24.94
N ARG A 50 20.79 19.03 26.14
CA ARG A 50 19.46 19.54 26.51
C ARG A 50 19.18 20.88 25.82
N LEU A 51 18.11 20.92 25.01
CA LEU A 51 17.59 22.17 24.46
C LEU A 51 17.07 23.06 25.60
N ARG A 52 17.57 24.30 25.67
CA ARG A 52 17.20 25.27 26.71
C ARG A 52 16.05 26.20 26.29
N ALA A 53 15.84 26.37 24.99
CA ALA A 53 14.76 27.17 24.46
C ALA A 53 13.49 26.31 24.27
N PRO A 54 12.28 26.89 24.42
CA PRO A 54 11.06 26.22 24.01
C PRO A 54 11.02 26.05 22.49
N LEU A 55 10.30 25.03 22.02
CA LEU A 55 10.11 24.79 20.59
C LEU A 55 9.26 25.89 19.96
N ALA A 56 9.65 26.35 18.77
CA ALA A 56 8.97 27.39 18.00
C ALA A 56 7.78 26.86 17.18
N LEU A 57 6.83 26.18 17.84
CA LEU A 57 5.67 25.52 17.19
C LEU A 57 4.37 26.35 17.20
N GLY A 58 4.40 27.56 17.78
CA GLY A 58 3.22 28.38 18.01
C GLY A 58 2.43 27.97 19.26
N PRO A 59 1.31 28.67 19.56
CA PRO A 59 0.50 28.37 20.73
C PRO A 59 -0.26 27.05 20.56
N HIS A 60 -0.53 26.37 21.69
CA HIS A 60 -1.42 25.23 21.69
C HIS A 60 -2.85 25.65 21.30
N ARG A 61 -3.59 24.73 20.69
CA ARG A 61 -4.98 24.94 20.25
C ARG A 61 -5.93 23.96 20.96
N GLY A 62 -7.22 24.31 21.00
CA GLY A 62 -8.28 23.38 21.41
C GLY A 62 -8.47 22.25 20.39
N GLU A 63 -9.06 21.14 20.83
CA GLU A 63 -9.43 20.02 19.96
C GLU A 63 -10.38 20.46 18.83
N TYR A 64 -11.36 21.34 19.12
CA TYR A 64 -12.30 21.83 18.10
C TYR A 64 -11.64 22.74 17.07
N ASP A 65 -10.72 23.61 17.49
CA ASP A 65 -9.96 24.48 16.59
C ASP A 65 -9.08 23.67 15.64
N VAL A 66 -8.43 22.61 16.15
CA VAL A 66 -7.63 21.68 15.32
C VAL A 66 -8.49 21.04 14.24
N LEU A 67 -9.70 20.58 14.56
CA LEU A 67 -10.61 19.99 13.58
C LEU A 67 -11.10 21.03 12.56
N ALA A 68 -11.40 22.25 12.99
CA ALA A 68 -11.79 23.33 12.08
C ALA A 68 -10.66 23.69 11.10
N ASP A 69 -9.42 23.77 11.59
CA ASP A 69 -8.25 24.06 10.76
C ASP A 69 -7.98 22.91 9.78
N LEU A 70 -8.02 21.65 10.22
CA LEU A 70 -7.91 20.50 9.34
C LEU A 70 -9.04 20.45 8.32
N ARG A 71 -10.25 20.91 8.68
CA ARG A 71 -11.39 21.00 7.76
C ARG A 71 -11.13 22.04 6.67
N SER A 72 -10.50 23.16 7.01
CA SER A 72 -10.10 24.17 6.03
C SER A 72 -9.08 23.61 5.01
N LEU A 73 -8.12 22.78 5.46
CA LEU A 73 -7.17 22.09 4.57
C LEU A 73 -7.90 21.08 3.69
N HIS A 74 -8.77 20.26 4.29
CA HIS A 74 -9.62 19.32 3.56
C HIS A 74 -10.40 20.00 2.43
N ASP A 75 -11.05 21.14 2.69
CA ASP A 75 -11.90 21.83 1.72
C ASP A 75 -11.11 22.51 0.59
N ARG A 76 -9.79 22.63 0.72
CA ARG A 76 -8.88 23.09 -0.36
C ARG A 76 -8.48 22.00 -1.34
N ASN A 77 -8.69 20.72 -1.00
CA ASN A 77 -8.50 19.62 -1.94
C ASN A 77 -9.73 19.51 -2.85
N LYS A 78 -9.49 19.26 -4.15
CA LYS A 78 -10.54 19.07 -5.15
C LYS A 78 -10.72 17.58 -5.41
N ILE A 79 -11.86 17.06 -4.98
CA ILE A 79 -12.20 15.66 -5.19
C ILE A 79 -12.74 15.46 -6.61
N PHE A 80 -11.91 14.91 -7.48
CA PHE A 80 -12.24 14.56 -8.86
C PHE A 80 -12.44 13.05 -8.99
N ARG A 81 -13.27 12.62 -9.94
CA ARG A 81 -13.30 11.20 -10.33
C ARG A 81 -12.04 10.90 -11.12
N SER A 82 -11.21 10.01 -10.60
CA SER A 82 -9.87 9.78 -11.14
C SER A 82 -9.79 8.41 -11.79
N PHE A 83 -9.70 8.40 -13.12
CA PHE A 83 -9.54 7.19 -13.95
C PHE A 83 -8.07 7.02 -14.36
N LEU A 84 -7.15 7.42 -13.49
CA LEU A 84 -5.70 7.41 -13.76
C LEU A 84 -5.13 5.98 -13.70
N GLY A 85 -5.69 5.12 -12.85
CA GLY A 85 -5.21 3.75 -12.62
C GLY A 85 -3.84 3.76 -11.94
N MET A 86 -2.84 3.14 -12.59
CA MET A 86 -1.46 3.09 -12.07
C MET A 86 -1.36 2.44 -10.69
N GLY A 87 -2.19 1.42 -10.41
CA GLY A 87 -2.19 0.67 -9.16
C GLY A 87 -3.15 1.22 -8.09
N TYR A 88 -3.86 2.31 -8.37
CA TYR A 88 -4.84 2.92 -7.46
C TYR A 88 -6.19 3.08 -8.15
N HIS A 89 -7.24 2.54 -7.55
CA HIS A 89 -8.59 2.54 -8.11
C HIS A 89 -9.58 2.92 -7.00
N ASP A 90 -10.51 3.82 -7.27
CA ASP A 90 -11.48 4.22 -6.25
C ASP A 90 -12.40 3.03 -5.92
N CYS A 91 -12.73 2.83 -4.65
CA CYS A 91 -13.60 1.74 -4.23
C CYS A 91 -14.45 2.18 -3.04
N PRO A 92 -15.70 1.70 -2.93
CA PRO A 92 -16.46 1.86 -1.71
C PRO A 92 -15.80 1.06 -0.58
N THR A 93 -15.46 1.74 0.52
CA THR A 93 -15.27 1.05 1.79
C THR A 93 -16.66 0.71 2.33
N PRO A 94 -17.02 -0.57 2.54
CA PRO A 94 -18.31 -0.92 3.11
C PRO A 94 -18.51 -0.19 4.45
N PRO A 95 -19.61 0.56 4.65
CA PRO A 95 -19.79 1.39 5.85
C PRO A 95 -19.66 0.61 7.16
N VAL A 96 -20.10 -0.65 7.18
CA VAL A 96 -19.96 -1.54 8.34
C VAL A 96 -18.49 -1.81 8.69
N ILE A 97 -17.60 -1.92 7.69
CA ILE A 97 -16.15 -2.14 7.88
C ILE A 97 -15.49 -0.83 8.28
N GLN A 98 -15.81 0.29 7.62
CA GLN A 98 -15.29 1.60 8.00
C GLN A 98 -15.58 1.90 9.48
N ARG A 99 -16.85 1.74 9.88
CA ARG A 99 -17.28 2.10 11.23
C ARG A 99 -16.73 1.16 12.29
N ASN A 100 -16.73 -0.15 12.04
CA ASN A 100 -16.46 -1.15 13.08
C ASN A 100 -15.03 -1.69 13.07
N ILE A 101 -14.19 -1.29 12.11
CA ILE A 101 -12.75 -1.58 12.08
C ILE A 101 -11.92 -0.29 12.05
N LEU A 102 -12.01 0.49 10.96
CA LEU A 102 -11.15 1.66 10.77
C LEU A 102 -11.39 2.74 11.83
N GLU A 103 -12.65 2.98 12.19
CA GLU A 103 -13.05 3.96 13.21
C GLU A 103 -13.20 3.34 14.62
N ASN A 104 -12.77 2.09 14.82
CA ASN A 104 -12.92 1.37 16.09
C ASN A 104 -11.57 1.20 16.81
N PRO A 105 -11.33 1.87 17.97
CA PRO A 105 -10.07 1.78 18.68
C PRO A 105 -9.74 0.36 19.17
N GLY A 106 -10.73 -0.53 19.27
CA GLY A 106 -10.48 -1.93 19.55
C GLY A 106 -9.82 -2.71 18.40
N TRP A 107 -9.60 -2.11 17.23
CA TRP A 107 -8.89 -2.70 16.09
C TRP A 107 -7.60 -1.98 15.71
N TYR A 108 -7.47 -0.68 16.00
CA TYR A 108 -6.31 0.12 15.59
C TYR A 108 -5.34 0.47 16.73
N THR A 109 -5.68 0.21 18.00
CA THR A 109 -4.81 0.53 19.15
C THR A 109 -3.93 -0.63 19.61
N GLN A 110 -4.14 -1.86 19.10
CA GLN A 110 -3.16 -2.92 19.29
C GLN A 110 -1.91 -2.68 18.45
N TYR A 111 -0.87 -3.46 18.74
CA TYR A 111 0.30 -3.57 17.88
C TYR A 111 0.43 -5.00 17.32
N THR A 112 1.62 -5.31 16.82
CA THR A 112 1.99 -6.65 16.35
C THR A 112 1.52 -7.74 17.34
N PRO A 113 0.93 -8.86 16.86
CA PRO A 113 0.46 -9.96 17.70
C PRO A 113 1.61 -10.81 18.28
N TYR A 114 2.51 -10.18 19.05
CA TYR A 114 3.62 -10.87 19.73
C TYR A 114 3.14 -11.86 20.79
N GLN A 115 2.01 -11.57 21.43
CA GLN A 115 1.35 -12.40 22.44
C GLN A 115 0.10 -13.04 21.81
N PRO A 116 0.22 -14.24 21.21
CA PRO A 116 -0.83 -14.81 20.37
C PRO A 116 -2.13 -15.11 21.15
N GLU A 117 -2.06 -15.46 22.42
CA GLU A 117 -3.20 -15.85 23.26
C GLU A 117 -4.21 -14.69 23.44
N ILE A 118 -3.75 -13.45 23.35
CA ILE A 118 -4.55 -12.22 23.45
C ILE A 118 -4.58 -11.45 22.11
N ALA A 119 -4.41 -12.18 21.01
CA ALA A 119 -4.36 -11.63 19.66
C ALA A 119 -5.01 -12.54 18.59
N GLN A 120 -5.83 -13.50 19.01
CA GLN A 120 -6.40 -14.49 18.10
C GLN A 120 -7.35 -13.87 17.07
N GLY A 121 -8.01 -12.76 17.39
CA GLY A 121 -8.89 -12.03 16.50
C GLY A 121 -8.18 -11.50 15.27
N ARG A 122 -7.18 -10.63 15.45
CA ARG A 122 -6.40 -10.09 14.31
C ARG A 122 -5.53 -11.15 13.63
N LEU A 123 -5.08 -12.18 14.36
CA LEU A 123 -4.38 -13.31 13.73
C LEU A 123 -5.32 -14.10 12.80
N GLU A 124 -6.57 -14.34 13.17
CA GLU A 124 -7.56 -14.97 12.30
C GLU A 124 -7.84 -14.10 11.06
N ALA A 125 -8.03 -12.79 11.24
CA ALA A 125 -8.24 -11.87 10.12
C ALA A 125 -7.04 -11.81 9.15
N LEU A 126 -5.81 -11.84 9.66
CA LEU A 126 -4.61 -11.93 8.83
C LEU A 126 -4.46 -13.29 8.14
N LEU A 127 -4.92 -14.39 8.75
CA LEU A 127 -5.00 -15.68 8.09
C LEU A 127 -6.05 -15.68 6.97
N ASN A 128 -7.17 -14.98 7.14
CA ASN A 128 -8.14 -14.75 6.07
C ASN A 128 -7.51 -13.95 4.93
N PHE A 129 -6.74 -12.90 5.24
CA PHE A 129 -5.99 -12.15 4.21
C PHE A 129 -5.02 -13.04 3.44
N GLN A 130 -4.24 -13.87 4.13
CA GLN A 130 -3.33 -14.82 3.47
C GLN A 130 -4.07 -15.82 2.59
N THR A 131 -5.19 -16.37 3.08
CA THR A 131 -6.04 -17.30 2.31
C THR A 131 -6.62 -16.62 1.08
N LEU A 132 -7.10 -15.37 1.23
CA LEU A 132 -7.61 -14.55 0.13
C LEU A 132 -6.57 -14.36 -0.98
N VAL A 133 -5.36 -13.95 -0.60
CA VAL A 133 -4.27 -13.73 -1.55
C VAL A 133 -3.86 -15.06 -2.19
N ALA A 134 -3.70 -16.13 -1.41
CA ALA A 134 -3.30 -17.44 -1.90
C ALA A 134 -4.30 -17.98 -2.95
N ASP A 135 -5.60 -17.97 -2.62
CA ASP A 135 -6.67 -18.43 -3.52
C ASP A 135 -6.75 -17.59 -4.80
N LEU A 136 -6.66 -16.26 -4.70
CA LEU A 136 -6.77 -15.40 -5.87
C LEU A 136 -5.54 -15.47 -6.77
N THR A 137 -4.34 -15.59 -6.21
CA THR A 137 -3.08 -15.68 -6.98
C THR A 137 -2.78 -17.08 -7.49
N GLY A 138 -3.46 -18.12 -6.99
CA GLY A 138 -3.17 -19.51 -7.31
C GLY A 138 -1.84 -20.01 -6.73
N LEU A 139 -1.27 -19.30 -5.75
CA LEU A 139 -0.02 -19.65 -5.09
C LEU A 139 -0.28 -20.00 -3.62
N PRO A 140 0.34 -21.06 -3.07
CA PRO A 140 -0.10 -21.68 -1.82
C PRO A 140 0.25 -20.90 -0.55
N LEU A 141 1.16 -19.92 -0.60
CA LEU A 141 1.65 -19.24 0.59
C LEU A 141 1.75 -17.73 0.39
N ALA A 142 1.00 -16.97 1.19
CA ALA A 142 1.08 -15.51 1.25
C ALA A 142 1.54 -15.01 2.62
N ASN A 143 2.16 -13.83 2.65
CA ASN A 143 2.50 -13.14 3.90
C ASN A 143 1.34 -12.30 4.46
N ALA A 144 1.51 -11.82 5.69
CA ALA A 144 0.56 -10.96 6.40
C ALA A 144 0.78 -9.48 6.07
N SER A 145 0.88 -9.17 4.76
CA SER A 145 1.12 -7.87 4.12
C SER A 145 2.57 -7.37 4.00
N LEU A 146 2.76 -6.45 3.05
CA LEU A 146 3.91 -5.55 2.84
C LEU A 146 3.42 -4.09 2.80
N LEU A 147 4.34 -3.16 2.51
CA LEU A 147 4.11 -1.71 2.63
C LEU A 147 3.31 -1.11 1.47
N ASP A 148 3.69 -1.42 0.24
CA ASP A 148 3.04 -1.01 -1.01
C ASP A 148 3.50 -1.91 -2.17
N GLU A 149 2.86 -1.81 -3.34
CA GLU A 149 3.19 -2.66 -4.50
C GLU A 149 4.64 -2.50 -4.96
N ALA A 150 5.14 -1.26 -4.97
CA ALA A 150 6.47 -0.95 -5.49
C ALA A 150 7.59 -1.55 -4.61
N THR A 151 7.42 -1.49 -3.29
CA THR A 151 8.29 -2.15 -2.32
C THR A 151 8.11 -3.67 -2.35
N ALA A 152 6.90 -4.19 -2.55
CA ALA A 152 6.68 -5.63 -2.73
C ALA A 152 7.40 -6.18 -3.97
N ALA A 153 7.45 -5.41 -5.07
CA ALA A 153 8.22 -5.77 -6.26
C ALA A 153 9.72 -5.83 -5.97
N ALA A 154 10.25 -4.87 -5.19
CA ALA A 154 11.64 -4.90 -4.77
C ALA A 154 11.97 -6.07 -3.83
N GLU A 155 11.04 -6.43 -2.95
CA GLU A 155 11.16 -7.62 -2.11
C GLU A 155 11.13 -8.92 -2.95
N ALA A 156 10.28 -8.97 -4.00
CA ALA A 156 10.28 -10.09 -4.95
C ALA A 156 11.62 -10.21 -5.70
N MET A 157 12.21 -9.08 -6.14
CA MET A 157 13.55 -9.07 -6.73
C MET A 157 14.61 -9.60 -5.75
N ALA A 158 14.60 -9.14 -4.49
CA ALA A 158 15.54 -9.61 -3.46
C ALA A 158 15.35 -11.10 -3.15
N MET A 159 14.10 -11.56 -3.09
CA MET A 159 13.73 -12.97 -2.90
C MET A 159 14.21 -13.83 -4.06
N CYS A 160 13.98 -13.42 -5.32
CA CYS A 160 14.48 -14.13 -6.50
C CYS A 160 16.00 -14.28 -6.46
N ARG A 161 16.72 -13.18 -6.14
CA ARG A 161 18.18 -13.21 -5.98
C ARG A 161 18.61 -14.18 -4.88
N SER A 162 17.94 -14.15 -3.73
CA SER A 162 18.25 -15.04 -2.61
C SER A 162 18.08 -16.53 -2.95
N ILE A 163 17.08 -16.86 -3.76
CA ILE A 163 16.79 -18.24 -4.17
C ILE A 163 17.76 -18.69 -5.26
N ALA A 164 17.95 -17.89 -6.32
CA ALA A 164 18.79 -18.24 -7.47
C ALA A 164 20.27 -18.43 -7.10
N HIS A 165 20.79 -17.67 -6.12
CA HIS A 165 22.20 -17.72 -5.70
C HIS A 165 22.46 -18.61 -4.47
N LYS A 166 21.55 -19.54 -4.13
CA LYS A 166 21.74 -20.42 -2.98
C LYS A 166 22.99 -21.31 -3.08
N ASP A 167 23.41 -21.63 -4.32
CA ASP A 167 24.50 -22.56 -4.63
C ASP A 167 25.60 -21.98 -5.56
N GLN A 168 25.65 -20.64 -5.74
CA GLN A 168 26.62 -20.00 -6.66
C GLN A 168 27.47 -18.91 -5.98
N ASP A 169 28.72 -18.77 -6.44
CA ASP A 169 29.64 -17.73 -5.98
C ASP A 169 29.16 -16.35 -6.45
N ARG A 170 28.98 -15.43 -5.48
CA ARG A 170 28.46 -14.06 -5.69
C ARG A 170 29.47 -13.15 -6.41
N SER A 171 30.66 -13.66 -6.72
CA SER A 171 31.80 -12.94 -7.28
C SER A 171 31.71 -12.65 -8.78
N SER A 172 30.76 -13.22 -9.52
CA SER A 172 30.73 -13.13 -10.99
C SER A 172 30.27 -11.77 -11.55
N GLY A 173 29.72 -10.87 -10.73
CA GLY A 173 29.43 -9.48 -11.11
C GLY A 173 28.39 -9.29 -12.22
N LYS A 174 27.55 -10.30 -12.50
CA LYS A 174 26.59 -10.31 -13.62
C LYS A 174 25.15 -10.62 -13.17
N ASP A 175 24.70 -10.03 -12.06
CA ASP A 175 23.33 -10.21 -11.55
C ASP A 175 22.35 -9.33 -12.36
N ARG A 176 21.70 -9.90 -13.36
CA ARG A 176 20.65 -9.21 -14.15
C ARG A 176 19.26 -9.57 -13.64
N PHE A 177 18.38 -8.58 -13.58
CA PHE A 177 16.95 -8.73 -13.33
C PHE A 177 16.17 -8.02 -14.43
N PHE A 178 15.27 -8.73 -15.10
CA PHE A 178 14.44 -8.14 -16.14
C PHE A 178 13.17 -7.54 -15.52
N VAL A 179 12.76 -6.37 -16.00
CA VAL A 179 11.51 -5.72 -15.61
C VAL A 179 10.77 -5.34 -16.88
N ALA A 180 9.53 -5.81 -17.02
CA ALA A 180 8.70 -5.40 -18.14
C ALA A 180 8.46 -3.88 -18.09
N GLU A 181 8.64 -3.21 -19.24
CA GLU A 181 8.49 -1.74 -19.33
C GLU A 181 7.04 -1.26 -19.08
N ASP A 182 6.09 -2.19 -19.14
CA ASP A 182 4.68 -2.00 -18.90
C ASP A 182 4.26 -2.31 -17.44
N CYS A 183 5.21 -2.50 -16.53
CA CYS A 183 4.98 -2.33 -15.09
C CYS A 183 4.63 -0.88 -14.76
N HIS A 184 4.00 -0.65 -13.60
CA HIS A 184 3.72 0.71 -13.15
C HIS A 184 5.03 1.52 -12.98
N PRO A 185 5.07 2.79 -13.41
CA PRO A 185 6.32 3.56 -13.43
C PRO A 185 6.94 3.76 -12.04
N GLN A 186 6.11 3.92 -10.99
CA GLN A 186 6.58 3.99 -9.62
C GLN A 186 7.17 2.66 -9.12
N THR A 187 6.66 1.51 -9.58
CA THR A 187 7.21 0.18 -9.30
C THR A 187 8.61 0.06 -9.89
N ILE A 188 8.79 0.48 -11.15
CA ILE A 188 10.10 0.52 -11.82
C ILE A 188 11.08 1.47 -11.09
N ALA A 189 10.60 2.64 -10.63
CA ALA A 189 11.43 3.61 -9.91
C ALA A 189 11.96 3.08 -8.57
N VAL A 190 11.12 2.40 -7.79
CA VAL A 190 11.54 1.78 -6.51
C VAL A 190 12.49 0.61 -6.76
N LEU A 191 12.26 -0.20 -7.80
CA LEU A 191 13.19 -1.27 -8.21
C LEU A 191 14.58 -0.72 -8.54
N ARG A 192 14.65 0.34 -9.36
CA ARG A 192 15.93 1.00 -9.68
C ARG A 192 16.66 1.44 -8.42
N THR A 193 15.93 2.05 -7.48
CA THR A 193 16.49 2.52 -6.20
C THR A 193 17.03 1.36 -5.35
N ARG A 194 16.31 0.23 -5.29
CA ARG A 194 16.68 -0.97 -4.51
C ARG A 194 17.79 -1.80 -5.16
N ALA A 195 17.85 -1.82 -6.49
CA ALA A 195 18.87 -2.55 -7.25
C ALA A 195 20.25 -1.89 -7.17
N HIS A 196 20.29 -0.55 -7.24
CA HIS A 196 21.51 0.26 -7.31
C HIS A 196 22.54 0.02 -6.18
N PRO A 197 22.16 0.00 -4.88
CA PRO A 197 23.14 -0.27 -3.83
C PRO A 197 23.72 -1.67 -3.90
N LEU A 198 22.93 -2.63 -4.37
CA LEU A 198 23.24 -4.05 -4.38
C LEU A 198 24.00 -4.52 -5.62
N GLY A 199 24.33 -3.60 -6.54
CA GLY A 199 25.02 -3.89 -7.80
C GLY A 199 24.17 -4.69 -8.80
N ILE A 200 22.85 -4.71 -8.64
CA ILE A 200 21.94 -5.43 -9.54
C ILE A 200 21.71 -4.60 -10.80
N THR A 201 21.88 -5.23 -11.97
CA THR A 201 21.61 -4.58 -13.26
C THR A 201 20.16 -4.84 -13.67
N LEU A 202 19.35 -3.78 -13.74
CA LEU A 202 17.99 -3.88 -14.25
C LEU A 202 17.96 -3.76 -15.78
N GLN A 203 17.38 -4.76 -16.45
CA GLN A 203 17.05 -4.70 -17.87
C GLN A 203 15.56 -4.39 -18.02
N ILE A 204 15.24 -3.15 -18.40
CA ILE A 204 13.86 -2.70 -18.59
C ILE A 204 13.57 -2.71 -20.09
N GLY A 205 12.49 -3.37 -20.50
CA GLY A 205 12.09 -3.39 -21.90
C GLY A 205 10.86 -4.26 -22.17
N ARG A 206 10.59 -4.49 -23.46
CA ARG A 206 9.48 -5.35 -23.91
C ARG A 206 9.75 -6.82 -23.64
N THR A 207 8.71 -7.55 -23.27
CA THR A 207 8.77 -8.97 -22.90
C THR A 207 9.16 -9.90 -24.07
N ASP A 208 8.96 -9.47 -25.31
CA ASP A 208 9.39 -10.20 -26.51
C ASP A 208 10.89 -10.03 -26.83
N GLN A 209 11.56 -9.06 -26.20
CA GLN A 209 12.99 -8.77 -26.36
C GLN A 209 13.85 -9.31 -25.20
N ILE A 210 13.29 -10.13 -24.32
CA ILE A 210 14.06 -10.72 -23.22
C ILE A 210 15.15 -11.62 -23.79
N ASP A 211 16.40 -11.30 -23.46
CA ASP A 211 17.55 -12.14 -23.73
C ASP A 211 17.77 -13.10 -22.57
N PHE A 212 17.33 -14.34 -22.77
CA PHE A 212 17.51 -15.44 -21.83
C PHE A 212 18.92 -16.06 -21.90
N SER A 213 19.78 -15.67 -22.85
CA SER A 213 21.08 -16.29 -23.03
C SER A 213 22.06 -15.99 -21.88
N GLY A 214 22.93 -16.97 -21.59
CA GLY A 214 24.11 -16.79 -20.73
C GLY A 214 23.91 -16.97 -19.22
N ARG A 215 22.75 -17.47 -18.73
CA ARG A 215 22.51 -17.81 -17.31
C ARG A 215 22.84 -16.70 -16.28
N HIS A 216 22.71 -15.44 -16.70
CA HIS A 216 22.97 -14.27 -15.86
C HIS A 216 21.69 -13.56 -15.39
N LEU A 217 20.52 -14.05 -15.82
CA LEU A 217 19.22 -13.53 -15.44
C LEU A 217 18.70 -14.36 -14.27
N PHE A 218 18.60 -13.77 -13.07
CA PHE A 218 18.10 -14.50 -11.90
C PHE A 218 16.59 -14.35 -11.71
N GLY A 219 15.97 -13.37 -12.38
CA GLY A 219 14.52 -13.25 -12.37
C GLY A 219 13.95 -12.20 -13.32
N VAL A 220 12.63 -12.27 -13.45
CA VAL A 220 11.80 -11.46 -14.33
C VAL A 220 10.63 -10.91 -13.51
N LEU A 221 10.35 -9.61 -13.63
CA LEU A 221 9.11 -9.01 -13.15
C LEU A 221 8.19 -8.66 -14.33
N LEU A 222 6.96 -9.14 -14.26
CA LEU A 222 5.87 -8.85 -15.21
C LEU A 222 4.72 -8.13 -14.49
N GLN A 223 3.86 -7.43 -15.24
CA GLN A 223 2.60 -6.90 -14.73
C GLN A 223 1.41 -7.57 -15.43
N TYR A 224 0.35 -7.89 -14.67
CA TYR A 224 -0.83 -8.61 -15.15
C TYR A 224 -2.12 -8.19 -14.42
N PRO A 225 -3.03 -7.41 -15.04
CA PRO A 225 -2.88 -6.71 -16.33
C PRO A 225 -1.74 -5.68 -16.32
N THR A 226 -1.25 -5.29 -17.49
CA THR A 226 -0.18 -4.30 -17.63
C THR A 226 -0.62 -2.90 -17.19
N THR A 227 0.32 -1.98 -17.03
CA THR A 227 0.02 -0.60 -16.62
C THR A 227 -0.92 0.13 -17.57
N ASP A 228 -0.98 -0.27 -18.84
CA ASP A 228 -1.87 0.30 -19.85
C ASP A 228 -3.10 -0.57 -20.15
N GLY A 229 -3.29 -1.63 -19.36
CA GLY A 229 -4.53 -2.42 -19.27
C GLY A 229 -4.52 -3.75 -20.02
N VAL A 230 -3.48 -4.04 -20.79
CA VAL A 230 -3.39 -5.25 -21.62
C VAL A 230 -3.22 -6.49 -20.75
N VAL A 231 -3.91 -7.57 -21.12
CA VAL A 231 -3.80 -8.88 -20.50
C VAL A 231 -3.03 -9.81 -21.44
N HIS A 232 -1.80 -10.14 -21.07
CA HIS A 232 -0.92 -11.03 -21.83
C HIS A 232 -1.00 -12.49 -21.36
N GLU A 233 -0.84 -13.42 -22.29
CA GLU A 233 -0.58 -14.82 -21.98
C GLU A 233 0.93 -15.00 -21.77
N TYR A 234 1.34 -15.42 -20.57
CA TYR A 234 2.75 -15.49 -20.18
C TYR A 234 3.29 -16.93 -20.03
N SER A 235 2.52 -17.97 -20.32
CA SER A 235 2.95 -19.37 -20.10
C SER A 235 4.26 -19.71 -20.81
N ASP A 236 4.40 -19.29 -22.07
CA ASP A 236 5.61 -19.53 -22.87
C ASP A 236 6.81 -18.72 -22.35
N LEU A 237 6.58 -17.51 -21.85
CA LEU A 237 7.64 -16.68 -21.25
C LEU A 237 8.14 -17.31 -19.95
N VAL A 238 7.22 -17.74 -19.08
CA VAL A 238 7.55 -18.42 -17.82
C VAL A 238 8.35 -19.69 -18.09
N THR A 239 7.91 -20.51 -19.04
CA THR A 239 8.62 -21.74 -19.43
C THR A 239 10.05 -21.45 -19.88
N ARG A 240 10.27 -20.41 -20.72
CA ARG A 240 11.61 -20.01 -21.17
C ARG A 240 12.47 -19.46 -20.02
N ALA A 241 11.90 -18.69 -19.11
CA ALA A 241 12.61 -18.18 -17.94
C ALA A 241 13.10 -19.31 -17.03
N HIS A 242 12.24 -20.29 -16.75
CA HIS A 242 12.59 -21.46 -15.94
C HIS A 242 13.66 -22.35 -16.58
N ALA A 243 13.65 -22.48 -17.92
CA ALA A 243 14.67 -23.24 -18.65
C ALA A 243 16.09 -22.70 -18.41
N GLU A 244 16.22 -21.40 -18.13
CA GLU A 244 17.49 -20.74 -17.81
C GLU A 244 17.73 -20.54 -16.30
N GLY A 245 16.82 -21.06 -15.46
CA GLY A 245 16.92 -20.95 -14.00
C GLY A 245 16.51 -19.60 -13.42
N ALA A 246 15.86 -18.73 -14.22
CA ALA A 246 15.32 -17.46 -13.75
C ALA A 246 13.93 -17.65 -13.11
N LEU A 247 13.66 -16.95 -12.01
CA LEU A 247 12.34 -16.94 -11.37
C LEU A 247 11.43 -15.86 -11.96
N VAL A 248 10.13 -16.10 -12.00
CA VAL A 248 9.14 -15.13 -12.51
C VAL A 248 8.26 -14.61 -11.38
N ALA A 249 8.34 -13.30 -11.16
CA ALA A 249 7.43 -12.56 -10.29
C ALA A 249 6.40 -11.80 -11.14
N VAL A 250 5.14 -11.77 -10.68
CA VAL A 250 4.05 -11.08 -11.38
C VAL A 250 3.39 -10.08 -10.44
N ALA A 251 3.46 -8.79 -10.77
CA ALA A 251 2.65 -7.74 -10.17
C ALA A 251 1.23 -7.80 -10.74
N THR A 252 0.21 -7.89 -9.88
CA THR A 252 -1.15 -8.21 -10.32
C THR A 252 -2.24 -7.55 -9.47
N ASP A 253 -3.45 -7.49 -10.01
CA ASP A 253 -4.63 -6.93 -9.39
C ASP A 253 -5.57 -8.05 -8.90
N LEU A 254 -5.82 -8.12 -7.58
CA LEU A 254 -6.65 -9.18 -6.99
C LEU A 254 -8.08 -9.21 -7.53
N LEU A 255 -8.66 -8.06 -7.90
CA LEU A 255 -10.01 -8.01 -8.46
C LEU A 255 -10.01 -8.55 -9.90
N ALA A 256 -9.01 -8.19 -10.72
CA ALA A 256 -8.86 -8.74 -12.05
C ALA A 256 -8.73 -10.28 -12.02
N LEU A 257 -8.01 -10.82 -11.04
CA LEU A 257 -7.84 -12.26 -10.85
C LEU A 257 -9.13 -13.01 -10.49
N THR A 258 -10.24 -12.32 -10.19
CA THR A 258 -11.53 -13.01 -10.02
C THR A 258 -12.09 -13.56 -11.35
N LEU A 259 -11.66 -12.97 -12.49
CA LEU A 259 -12.05 -13.35 -13.85
C LEU A 259 -10.89 -13.93 -14.67
N LEU A 260 -9.67 -13.47 -14.40
CA LEU A 260 -8.47 -13.85 -15.15
C LEU A 260 -7.78 -15.08 -14.54
N ARG A 261 -7.25 -15.96 -15.40
CA ARG A 261 -6.41 -17.09 -15.01
C ARG A 261 -5.24 -16.55 -14.17
N PRO A 262 -5.09 -17.01 -12.91
CA PRO A 262 -4.16 -16.40 -11.97
C PRO A 262 -2.70 -16.82 -12.20
N PRO A 263 -1.72 -16.05 -11.68
CA PRO A 263 -0.30 -16.29 -11.90
C PRO A 263 0.20 -17.69 -11.59
N GLY A 264 -0.26 -18.30 -10.50
CA GLY A 264 0.13 -19.66 -10.13
C GLY A 264 -0.27 -20.71 -11.17
N GLU A 265 -1.34 -20.49 -11.93
CA GLU A 265 -1.81 -21.44 -12.94
C GLU A 265 -1.02 -21.41 -14.24
N PHE A 266 -0.37 -20.29 -14.58
CA PHE A 266 0.56 -20.19 -15.72
C PHE A 266 2.04 -20.29 -15.31
N GLY A 267 2.29 -20.70 -14.06
CA GLY A 267 3.61 -21.14 -13.58
C GLY A 267 4.45 -20.09 -12.88
N ALA A 268 3.92 -18.88 -12.60
CA ALA A 268 4.66 -17.87 -11.85
C ALA A 268 5.17 -18.41 -10.49
N ASP A 269 6.31 -17.91 -10.04
CA ASP A 269 6.92 -18.31 -8.76
C ASP A 269 6.45 -17.45 -7.60
N ILE A 270 6.21 -16.17 -7.89
CA ILE A 270 5.84 -15.12 -6.95
C ILE A 270 4.74 -14.26 -7.58
N ALA A 271 3.73 -13.89 -6.80
CA ALA A 271 2.75 -12.86 -7.16
C ALA A 271 2.75 -11.74 -6.10
N ILE A 272 2.77 -10.49 -6.55
CA ILE A 272 2.74 -9.30 -5.71
C ILE A 272 1.69 -8.32 -6.19
N GLY A 273 1.33 -7.35 -5.37
CA GLY A 273 0.36 -6.32 -5.76
C GLY A 273 -0.19 -5.57 -4.55
N SER A 274 -1.15 -4.68 -4.81
CA SER A 274 -1.90 -3.96 -3.79
C SER A 274 -3.25 -4.63 -3.54
N SER A 275 -3.69 -4.67 -2.29
CA SER A 275 -5.08 -5.02 -1.93
C SER A 275 -5.97 -3.79 -1.73
N GLN A 276 -5.55 -2.60 -2.19
CA GLN A 276 -6.23 -1.32 -1.95
C GLN A 276 -7.69 -1.34 -2.39
N ARG A 277 -7.97 -1.78 -3.63
CA ARG A 277 -9.32 -1.75 -4.20
C ARG A 277 -10.30 -2.76 -3.57
N PHE A 278 -9.85 -3.53 -2.59
CA PHE A 278 -10.71 -4.33 -1.71
C PHE A 278 -11.14 -3.50 -0.50
N GLY A 279 -11.87 -2.41 -0.77
CA GLY A 279 -12.55 -1.61 0.24
C GLY A 279 -11.65 -0.68 1.06
N VAL A 280 -10.44 -0.34 0.62
CA VAL A 280 -9.58 0.65 1.28
C VAL A 280 -9.50 1.91 0.42
N SER A 281 -9.79 3.07 1.00
CA SER A 281 -9.81 4.34 0.26
C SER A 281 -8.45 4.71 -0.37
N LEU A 282 -8.45 5.52 -1.44
CA LEU A 282 -7.25 5.96 -2.15
C LEU A 282 -6.16 6.59 -1.26
N GLY A 283 -6.57 7.39 -0.26
CA GLY A 283 -5.69 7.93 0.79
C GLY A 283 -4.53 8.79 0.30
N PHE A 284 -4.62 9.35 -0.92
CA PHE A 284 -3.50 10.05 -1.57
C PHE A 284 -2.18 9.25 -1.57
N GLY A 285 -2.29 7.92 -1.68
CA GLY A 285 -1.15 7.00 -1.77
C GLY A 285 -1.12 5.91 -0.71
N GLY A 286 -1.88 6.05 0.38
CA GLY A 286 -1.93 5.03 1.42
C GLY A 286 -2.64 5.45 2.71
N PRO A 287 -2.61 4.59 3.73
CA PRO A 287 -1.95 3.29 3.75
C PRO A 287 -2.75 2.20 3.01
N HIS A 288 -2.05 1.26 2.35
CA HIS A 288 -2.65 0.10 1.70
C HIS A 288 -1.82 -1.15 1.97
N ALA A 289 -2.45 -2.29 2.21
CA ALA A 289 -1.72 -3.54 2.33
C ALA A 289 -1.30 -4.04 0.95
N ALA A 290 0.00 -4.11 0.71
CA ALA A 290 0.51 -4.93 -0.38
C ALA A 290 0.58 -6.40 0.03
N PHE A 291 0.59 -7.29 -0.95
CA PHE A 291 0.74 -8.72 -0.72
C PHE A 291 1.96 -9.28 -1.44
N LEU A 292 2.48 -10.38 -0.92
CA LEU A 292 3.39 -11.28 -1.64
C LEU A 292 2.95 -12.71 -1.39
N SER A 293 2.69 -13.44 -2.48
CA SER A 293 2.37 -14.86 -2.52
C SER A 293 3.45 -15.62 -3.30
N ALA A 294 3.78 -16.85 -2.90
CA ALA A 294 4.81 -17.65 -3.56
C ALA A 294 4.56 -19.16 -3.42
N LYS A 295 5.33 -19.96 -4.16
CA LYS A 295 5.41 -21.42 -4.00
C LYS A 295 5.89 -21.80 -2.58
N ASP A 296 5.37 -22.91 -2.04
CA ASP A 296 5.65 -23.33 -0.65
C ASP A 296 7.15 -23.61 -0.39
N GLU A 297 7.88 -24.09 -1.40
CA GLU A 297 9.32 -24.35 -1.29
C GLU A 297 10.14 -23.08 -0.94
N TYR A 298 9.61 -21.89 -1.24
CA TYR A 298 10.27 -20.61 -0.97
C TYR A 298 9.89 -19.99 0.38
N LYS A 299 9.13 -20.69 1.24
CA LYS A 299 8.66 -20.19 2.55
C LYS A 299 9.73 -19.62 3.48
N ARG A 300 10.98 -20.08 3.33
CA ARG A 300 12.13 -19.60 4.12
C ARG A 300 12.68 -18.25 3.65
N HIS A 301 12.30 -17.81 2.45
CA HIS A 301 12.75 -16.56 1.84
C HIS A 301 11.67 -15.46 1.87
N LEU A 302 10.44 -15.78 2.29
CA LEU A 302 9.36 -14.79 2.34
C LEU A 302 9.73 -13.59 3.24
N PRO A 303 9.51 -12.36 2.78
CA PRO A 303 9.65 -11.16 3.60
C PRO A 303 8.45 -10.97 4.53
N GLY A 304 8.70 -10.33 5.67
CA GLY A 304 7.65 -9.97 6.62
C GLY A 304 7.03 -11.16 7.37
N ARG A 305 5.91 -10.86 8.01
CA ARG A 305 5.21 -11.77 8.94
C ARG A 305 4.37 -12.78 8.18
N ILE A 306 4.21 -13.96 8.75
CA ILE A 306 3.28 -15.00 8.26
C ILE A 306 2.53 -15.53 9.48
N VAL A 307 1.20 -15.58 9.40
CA VAL A 307 0.36 -16.28 10.36
C VAL A 307 0.31 -17.76 10.01
N GLY A 308 0.52 -18.62 10.99
CA GLY A 308 0.39 -20.07 10.87
C GLY A 308 -0.60 -20.63 11.89
N VAL A 309 -1.25 -21.72 11.51
CA VAL A 309 -2.07 -22.52 12.40
C VAL A 309 -1.15 -23.41 13.24
N SER A 310 -1.40 -23.45 14.54
CA SER A 310 -0.71 -24.25 15.55
C SER A 310 -1.75 -24.88 16.48
N LYS A 311 -1.29 -25.45 17.60
CA LYS A 311 -2.14 -25.92 18.69
C LYS A 311 -1.74 -25.28 20.02
N ASP A 312 -2.72 -25.07 20.90
CA ASP A 312 -2.50 -24.64 22.29
C ASP A 312 -2.08 -25.83 23.18
N ALA A 313 -1.86 -25.56 24.47
CA ALA A 313 -1.51 -26.58 25.48
C ALA A 313 -2.59 -27.65 25.68
N LYS A 314 -3.84 -27.39 25.27
CA LYS A 314 -4.98 -28.32 25.34
C LYS A 314 -5.24 -29.02 23.99
N GLY A 315 -4.37 -28.83 23.00
CA GLY A 315 -4.48 -29.41 21.67
C GLY A 315 -5.50 -28.72 20.75
N LYS A 316 -6.08 -27.57 21.14
CA LYS A 316 -7.02 -26.83 20.31
C LYS A 316 -6.29 -26.03 19.22
N PRO A 317 -6.84 -25.91 18.00
CA PRO A 317 -6.28 -25.04 16.97
C PRO A 317 -6.15 -23.60 17.47
N ALA A 318 -4.99 -22.98 17.24
CA ALA A 318 -4.70 -21.60 17.59
C ALA A 318 -3.75 -20.97 16.57
N TYR A 319 -3.83 -19.67 16.37
CA TYR A 319 -3.02 -18.94 15.41
C TYR A 319 -1.80 -18.30 16.08
N ARG A 320 -0.69 -18.17 15.35
CA ARG A 320 0.50 -17.42 15.79
C ARG A 320 1.33 -16.94 14.60
N LEU A 321 2.25 -16.01 14.85
CA LEU A 321 3.30 -15.71 13.87
C LEU A 321 4.23 -16.92 13.70
N ALA A 322 4.46 -17.32 12.46
CA ALA A 322 5.20 -18.50 12.05
C ALA A 322 6.52 -18.14 11.35
N LEU A 323 7.51 -19.03 11.45
CA LEU A 323 8.83 -18.87 10.83
C LEU A 323 9.51 -17.52 11.14
N GLN A 324 9.35 -17.02 12.37
CA GLN A 324 9.83 -15.70 12.79
C GLN A 324 11.35 -15.53 12.69
N THR A 325 12.11 -16.62 12.61
CA THR A 325 13.56 -16.59 12.41
C THR A 325 13.99 -15.99 11.08
N ARG A 326 13.06 -15.67 10.16
CA ARG A 326 13.33 -14.88 8.95
C ARG A 326 13.42 -13.39 9.22
N GLU A 327 12.78 -12.90 10.27
CA GLU A 327 12.53 -11.48 10.51
C GLU A 327 13.72 -10.79 11.22
N GLN A 328 13.79 -9.47 11.04
CA GLN A 328 14.87 -8.60 11.52
C GLN A 328 15.14 -8.71 13.03
N HIS A 329 14.12 -8.95 13.86
CA HIS A 329 14.27 -8.97 15.32
C HIS A 329 15.03 -10.22 15.82
N ILE A 330 15.16 -11.25 14.99
CA ILE A 330 15.98 -12.44 15.28
C ILE A 330 17.25 -12.43 14.43
N ARG A 331 17.13 -12.22 13.10
CA ARG A 331 18.24 -12.40 12.16
C ARG A 331 19.02 -11.14 11.79
N ARG A 332 18.54 -9.95 12.18
CA ARG A 332 19.25 -8.68 11.97
C ARG A 332 19.69 -8.50 10.50
N ASP A 333 20.97 -8.32 10.24
CA ASP A 333 21.61 -8.24 8.90
C ASP A 333 21.32 -9.44 7.99
N LYS A 334 21.01 -10.62 8.55
CA LYS A 334 20.73 -11.85 7.81
C LYS A 334 19.24 -12.13 7.62
N ALA A 335 18.39 -11.16 7.96
CA ALA A 335 16.95 -11.27 7.76
C ALA A 335 16.60 -11.27 6.28
N THR A 336 15.40 -11.75 5.94
CA THR A 336 14.93 -11.73 4.55
C THR A 336 14.59 -10.33 4.05
N SER A 337 14.29 -9.40 4.96
CA SER A 337 13.96 -8.00 4.70
C SER A 337 14.16 -7.17 5.97
N ASN A 338 14.29 -5.85 5.81
CA ASN A 338 14.30 -4.90 6.92
C ASN A 338 12.90 -4.54 7.45
N ILE A 339 11.82 -5.05 6.85
CA ILE A 339 10.44 -4.74 7.27
C ILE A 339 10.17 -5.14 8.72
N CYS A 340 9.47 -4.27 9.46
CA CYS A 340 9.05 -4.51 10.85
C CYS A 340 7.56 -4.17 11.04
N THR A 341 7.23 -2.88 10.99
CA THR A 341 5.85 -2.40 10.81
C THR A 341 5.45 -2.68 9.36
N ALA A 342 4.25 -3.22 9.18
CA ALA A 342 3.63 -3.46 7.88
C ALA A 342 2.22 -2.84 7.89
N GLN A 343 1.28 -3.37 7.11
CA GLN A 343 -0.04 -2.76 6.89
C GLN A 343 -1.19 -3.62 7.42
N VAL A 344 -1.04 -4.10 8.67
CA VAL A 344 -1.95 -5.08 9.30
C VAL A 344 -3.42 -4.63 9.29
N LEU A 345 -3.71 -3.40 9.72
CA LEU A 345 -5.10 -2.91 9.78
C LEU A 345 -5.75 -2.90 8.38
N LEU A 346 -4.99 -2.57 7.35
CA LEU A 346 -5.48 -2.49 5.98
C LEU A 346 -5.62 -3.88 5.35
N ALA A 347 -4.75 -4.82 5.72
CA ALA A 347 -4.91 -6.24 5.37
C ALA A 347 -6.16 -6.84 6.04
N VAL A 348 -6.45 -6.46 7.28
CA VAL A 348 -7.70 -6.81 7.96
C VAL A 348 -8.89 -6.24 7.19
N MET A 349 -8.89 -4.96 6.82
CA MET A 349 -9.98 -4.35 6.03
C MET A 349 -10.20 -5.09 4.70
N ALA A 350 -9.13 -5.37 3.95
CA ALA A 350 -9.22 -6.09 2.68
C ALA A 350 -9.75 -7.54 2.85
N SER A 351 -9.33 -8.24 3.91
CA SER A 351 -9.87 -9.57 4.23
C SER A 351 -11.36 -9.51 4.56
N MET A 352 -11.79 -8.47 5.26
CA MET A 352 -13.17 -8.25 5.68
C MET A 352 -14.06 -7.88 4.51
N TYR A 353 -13.52 -7.11 3.55
CA TYR A 353 -14.18 -6.85 2.27
C TYR A 353 -14.44 -8.16 1.51
N ALA A 354 -13.43 -9.02 1.39
CA ALA A 354 -13.59 -10.32 0.74
C ALA A 354 -14.54 -11.26 1.49
N VAL A 355 -14.52 -11.26 2.83
CA VAL A 355 -15.48 -12.02 3.66
C VAL A 355 -16.91 -11.54 3.45
N TYR A 356 -17.11 -10.23 3.38
CA TYR A 356 -18.43 -9.62 3.23
C TYR A 356 -19.05 -9.87 1.85
N HIS A 357 -18.24 -9.79 0.79
CA HIS A 357 -18.71 -10.01 -0.59
C HIS A 357 -18.73 -11.49 -0.99
N GLY A 358 -17.82 -12.30 -0.46
CA GLY A 358 -17.59 -13.68 -0.91
C GLY A 358 -17.13 -13.79 -2.37
N PRO A 359 -16.88 -15.01 -2.87
CA PRO A 359 -16.41 -15.21 -4.24
C PRO A 359 -17.38 -14.65 -5.28
N GLU A 360 -18.68 -14.89 -5.11
CA GLU A 360 -19.72 -14.43 -6.04
C GLU A 360 -19.86 -12.90 -6.05
N GLY A 361 -19.74 -12.24 -4.89
CA GLY A 361 -19.80 -10.78 -4.82
C GLY A 361 -18.61 -10.12 -5.50
N LEU A 362 -17.40 -10.62 -5.23
CA LEU A 362 -16.19 -10.14 -5.90
C LEU A 362 -16.25 -10.35 -7.41
N ARG A 363 -16.72 -11.52 -7.84
CA ARG A 363 -16.93 -11.82 -9.27
C ARG A 363 -17.90 -10.83 -9.92
N ARG A 364 -19.06 -10.57 -9.31
CA ARG A 364 -20.05 -9.61 -9.83
C ARG A 364 -19.48 -8.21 -9.95
N ILE A 365 -18.67 -7.78 -8.98
CA ILE A 365 -18.00 -6.47 -9.01
C ILE A 365 -17.04 -6.41 -10.19
N ALA A 366 -16.19 -7.42 -10.36
CA ALA A 366 -15.24 -7.47 -11.46
C ALA A 366 -15.93 -7.57 -12.84
N GLU A 367 -16.96 -8.41 -12.98
CA GLU A 367 -17.75 -8.55 -14.23
C GLU A 367 -18.40 -7.21 -14.61
N ARG A 368 -18.93 -6.48 -13.63
CA ARG A 368 -19.51 -5.16 -13.85
C ARG A 368 -18.47 -4.15 -14.34
N ILE A 369 -17.31 -4.08 -13.69
CA ILE A 369 -16.24 -3.14 -14.08
C ILE A 369 -15.74 -3.47 -15.49
N HIS A 370 -15.51 -4.75 -15.77
CA HIS A 370 -15.09 -5.21 -17.09
C HIS A 370 -16.14 -4.88 -18.15
N ALA A 371 -17.42 -5.13 -17.88
CA ALA A 371 -18.50 -4.80 -18.81
C ALA A 371 -18.59 -3.30 -19.12
N LEU A 372 -18.46 -2.43 -18.12
CA LEU A 372 -18.43 -0.99 -18.34
C LEU A 372 -17.19 -0.56 -19.15
N SER A 373 -16.06 -1.23 -18.95
CA SER A 373 -14.82 -0.97 -19.69
C SER A 373 -14.93 -1.39 -21.16
N ALA A 374 -15.55 -2.54 -21.42
CA ALA A 374 -15.87 -2.99 -22.78
C ALA A 374 -16.84 -2.03 -23.48
N VAL A 375 -17.87 -1.56 -22.77
CA VAL A 375 -18.81 -0.54 -23.29
C VAL A 375 -18.10 0.77 -23.60
N LEU A 376 -17.22 1.23 -22.70
CA LEU A 376 -16.40 2.41 -22.93
C LEU A 376 -15.54 2.25 -24.19
N ALA A 377 -14.82 1.13 -24.32
CA ALA A 377 -14.00 0.85 -25.49
C ALA A 377 -14.82 0.85 -26.79
N GLU A 378 -15.96 0.16 -26.81
CA GLU A 378 -16.84 0.11 -27.98
C GLU A 378 -17.40 1.49 -28.35
N GLY A 379 -17.84 2.28 -27.37
CA GLY A 379 -18.30 3.64 -27.63
C GLY A 379 -17.19 4.54 -28.18
N LEU A 380 -15.98 4.44 -27.64
CA LEU A 380 -14.81 5.18 -28.16
C LEU A 380 -14.46 4.78 -29.60
N ARG A 381 -14.57 3.49 -29.95
CA ARG A 381 -14.42 3.02 -31.35
C ARG A 381 -15.46 3.64 -32.27
N ARG A 382 -16.74 3.69 -31.84
CA ARG A 382 -17.82 4.32 -32.62
C ARG A 382 -17.66 5.84 -32.77
N LEU A 383 -16.95 6.49 -31.85
CA LEU A 383 -16.53 7.89 -31.97
C LEU A 383 -15.31 8.09 -32.89
N GLY A 384 -14.76 7.01 -33.43
CA GLY A 384 -13.63 7.03 -34.37
C GLY A 384 -12.25 7.00 -33.72
N TYR A 385 -12.16 6.70 -32.43
CA TYR A 385 -10.87 6.56 -31.74
C TYR A 385 -10.28 5.16 -31.88
N ALA A 386 -8.96 5.10 -32.01
CA ALA A 386 -8.23 3.85 -31.95
C ALA A 386 -8.06 3.42 -30.49
N VAL A 387 -8.77 2.37 -30.10
CA VAL A 387 -8.60 1.73 -28.78
C VAL A 387 -7.40 0.78 -28.81
N GLY A 388 -6.71 0.69 -27.68
CA GLY A 388 -5.51 -0.10 -27.44
C GLY A 388 -5.68 -1.60 -27.66
N SER A 389 -4.61 -2.34 -27.37
CA SER A 389 -4.60 -3.79 -27.52
C SER A 389 -5.57 -4.46 -26.55
N GLU A 390 -6.30 -5.46 -27.04
CA GLU A 390 -7.16 -6.34 -26.25
C GLU A 390 -6.47 -7.69 -26.00
N PRO A 391 -6.90 -8.46 -24.99
CA PRO A 391 -7.96 -8.13 -24.02
C PRO A 391 -7.47 -7.21 -22.89
N PHE A 392 -8.41 -6.53 -22.23
CA PHE A 392 -8.16 -5.71 -21.04
C PHE A 392 -9.19 -6.02 -19.94
N PHE A 393 -8.85 -5.75 -18.67
CA PHE A 393 -9.80 -5.88 -17.56
C PHE A 393 -10.64 -4.60 -17.40
N ASP A 394 -10.05 -3.56 -16.82
CA ASP A 394 -10.72 -2.31 -16.46
C ASP A 394 -10.09 -1.05 -17.07
N THR A 395 -8.94 -1.21 -17.72
CA THR A 395 -8.10 -0.12 -18.20
C THR A 395 -8.05 -0.11 -19.71
N VAL A 396 -8.48 1.00 -20.30
CA VAL A 396 -8.52 1.20 -21.75
C VAL A 396 -7.51 2.27 -22.14
N ARG A 397 -6.60 1.95 -23.07
CA ARG A 397 -5.70 2.92 -23.70
C ARG A 397 -6.33 3.43 -25.00
N VAL A 398 -6.37 4.74 -25.20
CA VAL A 398 -6.95 5.40 -26.37
C VAL A 398 -5.85 6.16 -27.09
N ARG A 399 -5.55 5.76 -28.32
CA ARG A 399 -4.47 6.36 -29.11
C ARG A 399 -4.96 7.61 -29.86
N PRO A 400 -4.07 8.58 -30.12
CA PRO A 400 -4.40 9.73 -30.97
C PRO A 400 -4.96 9.27 -32.32
N ALA A 401 -6.12 9.78 -32.72
CA ALA A 401 -6.58 9.68 -34.10
C ALA A 401 -6.01 10.85 -34.90
N ALA A 402 -5.63 10.64 -36.16
CA ALA A 402 -5.21 11.70 -37.08
C ALA A 402 -6.43 12.52 -37.55
N GLN A 403 -7.13 13.17 -36.62
CA GLN A 403 -8.31 13.98 -36.91
C GLN A 403 -8.20 15.37 -36.24
N SER A 404 -9.08 16.27 -36.69
CA SER A 404 -9.13 17.72 -36.44
C SER A 404 -8.59 18.21 -35.09
N ALA A 405 -8.11 19.45 -35.04
CA ALA A 405 -7.58 20.09 -33.83
C ALA A 405 -8.50 19.98 -32.59
N ASP A 406 -9.82 19.84 -32.78
CA ASP A 406 -10.81 19.71 -31.70
C ASP A 406 -10.82 18.34 -30.98
N GLN A 407 -10.28 17.31 -31.62
CA GLN A 407 -10.12 15.96 -31.10
C GLN A 407 -8.67 15.67 -30.66
N SER A 408 -7.85 16.73 -30.50
CA SER A 408 -6.54 16.60 -29.89
C SER A 408 -6.66 16.11 -28.44
N MET A 409 -5.72 15.26 -28.03
CA MET A 409 -5.72 14.63 -26.70
C MET A 409 -5.63 15.68 -25.57
N ASP A 410 -4.93 16.79 -25.80
CA ASP A 410 -4.88 17.90 -24.84
C ASP A 410 -6.26 18.56 -24.61
N ARG A 411 -7.07 18.73 -25.67
CA ARG A 411 -8.44 19.25 -25.52
C ARG A 411 -9.36 18.25 -24.83
N ILE A 412 -9.18 16.95 -25.09
CA ILE A 412 -9.92 15.90 -24.39
C ILE A 412 -9.62 15.95 -22.88
N LEU A 413 -8.33 16.05 -22.50
CA LEU A 413 -7.93 16.21 -21.10
C LEU A 413 -8.48 17.49 -20.47
N ALA A 414 -8.46 18.61 -21.19
CA ALA A 414 -9.05 19.87 -20.72
C ALA A 414 -10.56 19.74 -20.45
N ARG A 415 -11.32 19.15 -21.38
CA ARG A 415 -12.76 18.88 -21.20
C ARG A 415 -13.03 17.89 -20.07
N ALA A 416 -12.20 16.86 -19.92
CA ALA A 416 -12.31 15.92 -18.80
C ALA A 416 -12.13 16.67 -17.47
N ASN A 417 -11.13 17.53 -17.37
CA ASN A 417 -10.87 18.36 -16.20
C ASN A 417 -12.02 19.34 -15.89
N GLU A 418 -12.62 19.97 -16.91
CA GLU A 418 -13.85 20.79 -16.75
C GLU A 418 -15.02 19.98 -16.19
N ARG A 419 -15.11 18.69 -16.55
CA ARG A 419 -16.09 17.73 -16.01
C ARG A 419 -15.64 17.05 -14.71
N ARG A 420 -14.55 17.52 -14.10
CA ARG A 420 -13.95 16.98 -12.85
C ARG A 420 -13.52 15.51 -12.95
N MET A 421 -12.96 15.13 -14.09
CA MET A 421 -12.46 13.79 -14.38
C MET A 421 -10.96 13.83 -14.71
N ASN A 422 -10.15 13.03 -14.00
CA ASN A 422 -8.73 12.87 -14.32
C ASN A 422 -8.53 11.63 -15.20
N LEU A 423 -7.85 11.79 -16.34
CA LEU A 423 -7.46 10.71 -17.25
C LEU A 423 -5.94 10.67 -17.36
N ARG A 424 -5.37 9.48 -17.58
CA ARG A 424 -3.91 9.32 -17.61
C ARG A 424 -3.36 9.73 -18.96
N ARG A 425 -2.42 10.68 -18.99
CA ARG A 425 -1.65 10.99 -20.19
C ARG A 425 -0.40 10.11 -20.27
N PHE A 426 -0.17 9.47 -21.41
CA PHE A 426 1.09 8.79 -21.74
C PHE A 426 2.02 9.68 -22.56
N GLU A 427 3.30 9.31 -22.61
CA GLU A 427 4.34 10.06 -23.36
C GLU A 427 4.06 10.13 -24.87
N ASP A 428 3.44 9.09 -25.43
CA ASP A 428 3.00 9.03 -26.85
C ASP A 428 1.70 9.79 -27.12
N HIS A 429 1.27 10.64 -26.17
CA HIS A 429 0.02 11.40 -26.17
C HIS A 429 -1.26 10.55 -26.12
N SER A 430 -1.18 9.22 -25.98
CA SER A 430 -2.36 8.41 -25.72
C SER A 430 -2.94 8.68 -24.33
N ILE A 431 -4.23 8.37 -24.16
CA ILE A 431 -4.96 8.55 -22.90
C ILE A 431 -5.33 7.19 -22.33
N GLY A 432 -4.99 6.93 -21.08
CA GLY A 432 -5.46 5.79 -20.29
C GLY A 432 -6.68 6.15 -19.47
N ILE A 433 -7.63 5.22 -19.41
CA ILE A 433 -8.85 5.32 -18.60
C ILE A 433 -9.01 4.01 -17.84
N ALA A 434 -8.73 4.03 -16.54
CA ALA A 434 -8.92 2.90 -15.65
C ALA A 434 -10.25 3.07 -14.89
N LEU A 435 -11.22 2.21 -15.17
CA LEU A 435 -12.51 2.20 -14.48
C LEU A 435 -12.42 1.45 -13.15
N ASP A 436 -13.37 1.72 -12.28
CA ASP A 436 -13.37 1.21 -10.92
C ASP A 436 -14.78 0.87 -10.42
N GLU A 437 -14.88 0.35 -9.19
CA GLU A 437 -16.15 -0.13 -8.63
C GLU A 437 -17.22 0.96 -8.51
N LEU A 438 -16.81 2.23 -8.34
CA LEU A 438 -17.72 3.36 -8.22
C LEU A 438 -18.22 3.89 -9.56
N THR A 439 -17.71 3.35 -10.68
CA THR A 439 -18.07 3.83 -12.01
C THR A 439 -19.54 3.56 -12.34
N THR A 440 -20.19 4.61 -12.83
CA THR A 440 -21.62 4.64 -13.20
C THR A 440 -21.81 4.78 -14.70
N ALA A 441 -22.98 4.37 -15.21
CA ALA A 441 -23.34 4.58 -16.61
C ALA A 441 -23.31 6.07 -17.01
N ALA A 442 -23.70 6.98 -16.10
CA ALA A 442 -23.64 8.41 -16.33
C ALA A 442 -22.20 8.94 -16.51
N GLU A 443 -21.24 8.39 -15.77
CA GLU A 443 -19.83 8.74 -15.97
C GLU A 443 -19.30 8.21 -17.30
N ILE A 444 -19.70 7.00 -17.73
CA ILE A 444 -19.36 6.49 -19.08
C ILE A 444 -19.94 7.39 -20.18
N GLN A 445 -21.20 7.80 -20.04
CA GLN A 445 -21.82 8.74 -20.97
C GLN A 445 -21.07 10.08 -21.00
N THR A 446 -20.66 10.60 -19.84
CA THR A 446 -19.86 11.82 -19.74
C THR A 446 -18.49 11.65 -20.42
N LEU A 447 -17.85 10.48 -20.29
CA LEU A 447 -16.61 10.18 -21.01
C LEU A 447 -16.84 10.21 -22.53
N PHE A 448 -17.94 9.64 -23.03
CA PHE A 448 -18.26 9.76 -24.47
C PHE A 448 -18.43 11.22 -24.90
N GLU A 449 -19.09 12.06 -24.11
CA GLU A 449 -19.22 13.50 -24.40
C GLU A 449 -17.86 14.21 -24.40
N VAL A 450 -16.99 13.91 -23.43
CA VAL A 450 -15.63 14.44 -23.33
C VAL A 450 -14.82 14.11 -24.59
N PHE A 451 -14.94 12.89 -25.11
CA PHE A 451 -14.27 12.45 -26.32
C PHE A 451 -14.96 12.95 -27.61
N ALA A 452 -16.28 13.13 -27.63
CA ALA A 452 -17.02 13.64 -28.79
C ALA A 452 -16.83 15.17 -28.98
N GLY A 453 -16.58 15.91 -27.90
CA GLY A 453 -16.43 17.37 -27.94
C GLY A 453 -17.75 18.06 -28.30
N ALA A 454 -17.74 18.92 -29.32
CA ALA A 454 -18.95 19.60 -29.79
C ALA A 454 -19.90 18.71 -30.60
N LYS A 455 -19.47 17.50 -30.99
CA LYS A 455 -20.29 16.56 -31.77
C LYS A 455 -21.25 15.81 -30.83
N PRO A 456 -22.49 15.53 -31.27
CA PRO A 456 -23.40 14.69 -30.49
C PRO A 456 -22.90 13.24 -30.42
N VAL A 457 -23.11 12.57 -29.28
CA VAL A 457 -22.87 11.13 -29.13
C VAL A 457 -24.08 10.38 -29.73
N PRO A 458 -23.93 9.57 -30.80
CA PRO A 458 -25.06 9.01 -31.54
C PRO A 458 -25.65 7.73 -30.91
N PHE A 459 -25.21 7.35 -29.72
CA PHE A 459 -25.62 6.16 -28.99
C PHE A 459 -25.67 6.44 -27.49
N THR A 460 -26.25 5.51 -26.73
CA THR A 460 -26.28 5.55 -25.26
C THR A 460 -25.58 4.32 -24.69
N VAL A 461 -25.16 4.41 -23.44
CA VAL A 461 -24.54 3.29 -22.71
C VAL A 461 -25.42 2.04 -22.75
N GLU A 462 -26.73 2.18 -22.51
CA GLU A 462 -27.69 1.07 -22.46
C GLU A 462 -27.79 0.32 -23.80
N ARG A 463 -27.68 1.04 -24.92
CA ARG A 463 -27.69 0.41 -26.26
C ARG A 463 -26.41 -0.35 -26.54
N LEU A 464 -25.27 0.08 -25.99
CA LEU A 464 -23.97 -0.57 -26.20
C LEU A 464 -23.80 -1.83 -25.36
N VAL A 465 -24.40 -1.90 -24.18
CA VAL A 465 -24.29 -3.06 -23.27
C VAL A 465 -24.63 -4.38 -23.98
N GLY A 466 -25.64 -4.40 -24.85
CA GLY A 466 -26.02 -5.61 -25.58
C GLY A 466 -25.12 -5.96 -26.78
N THR A 467 -24.11 -5.15 -27.08
CA THR A 467 -23.26 -5.30 -28.27
C THR A 467 -21.81 -5.68 -27.97
N VAL A 468 -21.42 -5.68 -26.69
CA VAL A 468 -20.03 -5.97 -26.29
C VAL A 468 -19.83 -7.46 -26.00
N ASP A 469 -18.69 -7.99 -26.43
CA ASP A 469 -18.20 -9.30 -26.00
C ASP A 469 -17.43 -9.12 -24.68
N LEU A 470 -17.81 -9.90 -23.68
CA LEU A 470 -17.21 -9.89 -22.34
C LEU A 470 -16.31 -11.10 -22.10
N SER A 471 -16.11 -11.94 -23.11
CA SER A 471 -15.33 -13.15 -22.99
C SER A 471 -13.84 -12.85 -23.08
N PHE A 472 -13.07 -13.47 -22.18
CA PHE A 472 -11.62 -13.57 -22.34
C PHE A 472 -11.28 -14.79 -23.19
N PRO A 473 -10.16 -14.78 -23.93
CA PRO A 473 -9.62 -15.97 -24.56
C PRO A 473 -9.46 -17.11 -23.54
N ALA A 474 -9.71 -18.36 -23.95
CA ALA A 474 -9.73 -19.51 -23.04
C ALA A 474 -8.44 -19.67 -22.19
N ALA A 475 -7.28 -19.28 -22.73
CA ALA A 475 -5.99 -19.33 -22.03
C ALA A 475 -5.88 -18.30 -20.88
N LEU A 476 -6.70 -17.24 -20.92
CA LEU A 476 -6.71 -16.13 -19.97
C LEU A 476 -7.93 -16.16 -19.04
N THR A 477 -8.95 -16.96 -19.35
CA THR A 477 -10.17 -17.08 -18.53
C THR A 477 -9.92 -17.92 -17.28
N ARG A 478 -10.30 -17.40 -16.11
CA ARG A 478 -10.28 -18.16 -14.86
C ARG A 478 -11.32 -19.27 -14.88
N THR A 479 -10.88 -20.49 -14.59
CA THR A 479 -11.76 -21.65 -14.40
C THR A 479 -11.69 -22.21 -12.98
N SER A 480 -10.62 -21.91 -12.23
CA SER A 480 -10.46 -22.32 -10.84
C SER A 480 -11.40 -21.59 -9.90
N LYS A 481 -11.85 -22.31 -8.87
CA LYS A 481 -12.60 -21.73 -7.75
C LYS A 481 -11.65 -21.01 -6.79
N TYR A 482 -12.19 -20.05 -6.03
CA TYR A 482 -11.49 -19.30 -4.99
C TYR A 482 -12.44 -19.00 -3.84
N LEU A 483 -11.88 -18.69 -2.67
CA LEU A 483 -12.62 -18.34 -1.46
C LEU A 483 -13.66 -19.39 -1.08
N THR A 484 -13.28 -20.67 -1.22
CA THR A 484 -14.16 -21.81 -0.94
C THR A 484 -14.28 -22.11 0.55
N HIS A 485 -13.39 -21.55 1.37
CA HIS A 485 -13.43 -21.68 2.82
C HIS A 485 -14.71 -21.04 3.41
N GLU A 486 -15.29 -21.66 4.45
CA GLU A 486 -16.56 -21.24 5.06
C GLU A 486 -16.58 -19.75 5.45
N VAL A 487 -15.44 -19.23 5.92
CA VAL A 487 -15.32 -17.83 6.36
C VAL A 487 -15.76 -16.81 5.31
N PHE A 488 -15.54 -17.10 4.02
CA PHE A 488 -15.92 -16.20 2.90
C PHE A 488 -17.36 -16.41 2.42
N ASN A 489 -18.09 -17.34 3.02
CA ASN A 489 -19.42 -17.77 2.57
C ASN A 489 -20.51 -17.64 3.64
N ARG A 490 -20.17 -17.12 4.83
CA ARG A 490 -21.06 -17.09 6.01
C ARG A 490 -21.48 -15.70 6.49
N TYR A 491 -20.72 -14.65 6.19
CA TYR A 491 -20.89 -13.33 6.82
C TYR A 491 -21.27 -12.24 5.81
N HIS A 492 -22.29 -12.51 4.97
CA HIS A 492 -22.69 -11.60 3.89
C HIS A 492 -23.78 -10.60 4.29
N SER A 493 -24.60 -10.90 5.31
CA SER A 493 -25.49 -9.89 5.88
C SER A 493 -24.70 -8.92 6.77
N GLU A 494 -25.13 -7.66 6.81
CA GLU A 494 -24.45 -6.65 7.64
C GLU A 494 -24.41 -7.05 9.11
N HIS A 495 -25.47 -7.67 9.63
CA HIS A 495 -25.54 -8.09 11.03
C HIS A 495 -24.63 -9.28 11.35
N GLU A 496 -24.47 -10.23 10.43
CA GLU A 496 -23.50 -11.32 10.57
C GLU A 496 -22.07 -10.81 10.52
N MET A 497 -21.79 -9.87 9.61
CA MET A 497 -20.49 -9.23 9.49
C MET A 497 -20.14 -8.43 10.75
N LEU A 498 -21.09 -7.65 11.28
CA LEU A 498 -20.96 -6.94 12.55
C LEU A 498 -20.60 -7.91 13.70
N ARG A 499 -21.34 -9.01 13.82
CA ARG A 499 -21.08 -10.05 14.83
C ARG A 499 -19.74 -10.74 14.63
N TYR A 500 -19.31 -10.93 13.39
CA TYR A 500 -18.01 -11.54 13.09
C TYR A 500 -16.87 -10.63 13.55
N MET A 501 -16.87 -9.36 13.12
CA MET A 501 -15.87 -8.38 13.53
C MET A 501 -15.83 -8.20 15.04
N HIS A 502 -16.99 -8.10 15.70
CA HIS A 502 -17.04 -8.01 17.15
C HIS A 502 -16.47 -9.26 17.86
N ARG A 503 -16.74 -10.47 17.34
CA ARG A 503 -16.21 -11.72 17.89
C ARG A 503 -14.68 -11.81 17.77
N LEU A 504 -14.10 -11.29 16.70
CA LEU A 504 -12.65 -11.22 16.58
C LEU A 504 -12.06 -10.16 17.52
N GLN A 505 -12.66 -8.96 17.53
CA GLN A 505 -12.25 -7.87 18.41
C GLN A 505 -12.19 -8.31 19.88
N SER A 506 -13.18 -9.08 20.35
CA SER A 506 -13.26 -9.53 21.75
C SER A 506 -12.20 -10.57 22.14
N ARG A 507 -11.43 -11.09 21.18
CA ARG A 507 -10.29 -12.00 21.43
C ARG A 507 -8.95 -11.28 21.49
N ASP A 508 -8.96 -9.95 21.36
CA ASP A 508 -7.75 -9.14 21.29
C ASP A 508 -7.68 -8.12 22.43
N LEU A 509 -6.57 -8.12 23.16
CA LEU A 509 -6.27 -7.06 24.13
C LEU A 509 -5.73 -5.83 23.39
N SER A 510 -6.32 -4.66 23.67
CA SER A 510 -6.00 -3.35 23.08
C SER A 510 -5.95 -2.23 24.12
N LEU A 511 -5.62 -1.00 23.71
CA LEU A 511 -5.57 0.14 24.63
C LEU A 511 -6.94 0.54 25.19
N VAL A 512 -8.04 0.02 24.64
CA VAL A 512 -9.37 0.21 25.27
C VAL A 512 -9.53 -0.62 26.55
N HIS A 513 -8.64 -1.59 26.79
CA HIS A 513 -8.70 -2.48 27.95
C HIS A 513 -7.73 -2.09 29.04
N SER A 514 -6.46 -1.84 28.69
CA SER A 514 -5.38 -1.59 29.66
C SER A 514 -4.15 -0.99 28.98
N MET A 515 -3.19 -0.53 29.78
CA MET A 515 -1.85 -0.19 29.31
C MET A 515 -1.20 -1.42 28.64
N ILE A 516 -0.60 -1.21 27.47
CA ILE A 516 0.24 -2.19 26.78
C ILE A 516 1.69 -1.67 26.82
N PRO A 517 2.49 -1.97 27.86
CA PRO A 517 3.79 -1.34 28.11
C PRO A 517 4.91 -1.95 27.25
N LEU A 518 4.73 -1.98 25.93
CA LEU A 518 5.74 -2.49 25.00
C LEU A 518 6.88 -1.48 24.84
N GLY A 519 8.04 -1.85 25.38
CA GLY A 519 9.29 -1.12 25.14
C GLY A 519 9.55 -0.93 23.64
N SER A 520 10.14 0.21 23.27
CA SER A 520 10.41 0.61 21.89
C SER A 520 9.18 0.80 20.97
N CYS A 521 7.96 0.67 21.48
CA CYS A 521 6.73 0.83 20.68
C CYS A 521 5.94 2.10 21.01
N THR A 522 6.19 2.75 22.15
CA THR A 522 5.54 4.00 22.58
C THR A 522 4.02 3.94 22.46
N MET A 523 3.40 2.96 23.12
CA MET A 523 1.95 2.73 23.12
C MET A 523 1.20 3.83 23.90
N LYS A 524 1.06 5.00 23.28
CA LYS A 524 0.39 6.20 23.80
C LYS A 524 -1.06 6.28 23.34
N LEU A 525 -1.77 7.33 23.78
CA LEU A 525 -3.10 7.66 23.27
C LEU A 525 -3.06 7.91 21.74
N ASN A 526 -4.00 7.29 21.04
CA ASN A 526 -4.44 7.70 19.70
C ASN A 526 -5.69 8.57 19.88
N GLY A 527 -5.53 9.89 19.89
CA GLY A 527 -6.61 10.81 20.21
C GLY A 527 -7.73 10.73 19.18
N THR A 528 -8.98 10.65 19.60
CA THR A 528 -10.11 10.58 18.63
C THR A 528 -10.10 11.78 17.68
N VAL A 529 -9.74 12.97 18.18
CA VAL A 529 -9.55 14.19 17.38
C VAL A 529 -8.50 14.01 16.27
N GLU A 530 -7.45 13.23 16.52
CA GLU A 530 -6.38 12.92 15.56
C GLU A 530 -6.85 11.91 14.50
N MET A 531 -7.76 11.01 14.88
CA MET A 531 -8.23 9.91 14.03
C MET A 531 -9.41 10.30 13.12
N ILE A 532 -10.27 11.23 13.53
CA ILE A 532 -11.46 11.65 12.75
C ILE A 532 -11.12 12.05 11.29
N PRO A 533 -10.07 12.86 11.01
CA PRO A 533 -9.83 13.39 9.66
C PRO A 533 -9.42 12.34 8.63
N ILE A 534 -8.92 11.16 9.05
CA ILE A 534 -8.38 10.16 8.12
C ILE A 534 -9.46 9.59 7.19
N THR A 535 -10.74 9.67 7.58
CA THR A 535 -11.87 9.20 6.76
C THR A 535 -12.57 10.33 6.01
N TRP A 536 -12.18 11.59 6.19
CA TRP A 536 -12.75 12.71 5.45
C TRP A 536 -12.38 12.63 3.97
N LYS A 537 -13.39 12.79 3.10
CA LYS A 537 -13.24 12.53 1.65
C LYS A 537 -12.15 13.38 0.98
N GLY A 538 -11.94 14.62 1.42
CA GLY A 538 -10.88 15.50 0.92
C GLY A 538 -9.46 15.04 1.25
N PHE A 539 -9.30 14.09 2.16
CA PHE A 539 -8.04 13.35 2.38
C PHE A 539 -8.13 11.94 1.80
N SER A 540 -9.16 11.17 2.18
CA SER A 540 -9.27 9.74 1.86
C SER A 540 -9.55 9.41 0.40
N ARG A 541 -10.15 10.32 -0.40
CA ARG A 541 -10.59 10.04 -1.78
C ARG A 541 -9.76 10.75 -2.87
N ILE A 542 -8.60 11.28 -2.52
CA ILE A 542 -7.70 11.88 -3.51
C ILE A 542 -6.79 10.78 -4.09
N HIS A 543 -6.69 10.73 -5.42
CA HIS A 543 -5.78 9.83 -6.10
C HIS A 543 -4.33 10.33 -5.94
N PRO A 544 -3.32 9.47 -5.64
CA PRO A 544 -1.94 9.91 -5.40
C PRO A 544 -1.30 10.68 -6.55
N PHE A 545 -1.69 10.35 -7.78
CA PHE A 545 -1.22 11.01 -9.00
C PHE A 545 -2.18 12.09 -9.53
N ALA A 546 -3.11 12.58 -8.71
CA ALA A 546 -3.95 13.72 -9.08
C ALA A 546 -3.09 14.98 -9.34
N PRO A 547 -3.48 15.84 -10.30
CA PRO A 547 -2.80 17.11 -10.55
C PRO A 547 -2.61 17.94 -9.27
N ALA A 548 -1.46 18.62 -9.15
CA ALA A 548 -1.06 19.30 -7.93
C ALA A 548 -2.05 20.41 -7.49
N GLU A 549 -2.70 21.07 -8.45
CA GLU A 549 -3.73 22.08 -8.19
C GLU A 549 -5.03 21.53 -7.58
N GLN A 550 -5.15 20.20 -7.48
CA GLN A 550 -6.25 19.49 -6.81
C GLN A 550 -5.88 19.10 -5.37
N THR A 551 -4.62 19.22 -4.97
CA THR A 551 -4.07 18.69 -3.71
C THR A 551 -3.47 19.77 -2.81
N LEU A 552 -3.91 21.02 -2.97
CA LEU A 552 -3.38 22.17 -2.23
C LEU A 552 -3.52 22.03 -0.70
N GLY A 553 -4.57 21.37 -0.22
CA GLY A 553 -4.74 21.06 1.20
C GLY A 553 -3.70 20.07 1.71
N TYR A 554 -3.37 19.05 0.91
CA TYR A 554 -2.26 18.13 1.21
C TYR A 554 -0.90 18.83 1.19
N GLN A 555 -0.65 19.72 0.23
CA GLN A 555 0.62 20.46 0.16
C GLN A 555 0.84 21.32 1.41
N ASP A 556 -0.18 22.07 1.83
CA ASP A 556 -0.12 22.87 3.05
C ASP A 556 0.03 21.99 4.31
N LEU A 557 -0.67 20.85 4.38
CA LEU A 557 -0.55 19.89 5.47
C LEU A 557 0.88 19.33 5.56
N CYS A 558 1.45 18.90 4.43
CA CYS A 558 2.81 18.37 4.37
C CYS A 558 3.83 19.43 4.77
N ALA A 559 3.73 20.65 4.22
CA ALA A 559 4.66 21.74 4.54
C ALA A 559 4.63 22.12 6.03
N GLN A 560 3.44 22.16 6.65
CA GLN A 560 3.31 22.40 8.09
C GLN A 560 3.95 21.27 8.90
N LEU A 561 3.68 20.01 8.54
CA LEU A 561 4.22 18.86 9.25
C LEU A 561 5.76 18.76 9.10
N GLU A 562 6.29 19.02 7.91
CA GLU A 562 7.73 19.09 7.65
C GLU A 562 8.39 20.18 8.49
N GLY A 563 7.78 21.38 8.55
CA GLY A 563 8.26 22.47 9.38
C GLY A 563 8.29 22.14 10.87
N TRP A 564 7.20 21.56 11.39
CA TRP A 564 7.13 21.14 12.81
C TRP A 564 8.12 20.04 13.14
N LEU A 565 8.27 19.04 12.27
CA LEU A 565 9.23 17.94 12.47
C LEU A 565 10.67 18.44 12.37
N ALA A 566 10.98 19.38 11.48
CA ALA A 566 12.29 20.02 11.39
C ALA A 566 12.64 20.77 12.69
N GLU A 567 11.70 21.56 13.23
CA GLU A 567 11.87 22.25 14.53
C GLU A 567 12.09 21.25 15.69
N ILE A 568 11.27 20.19 15.77
CA ILE A 568 11.36 19.19 16.83
C ILE A 568 12.70 18.43 16.79
N THR A 569 13.22 18.15 15.60
CA THR A 569 14.42 17.31 15.42
C THR A 569 15.71 18.09 15.25
N GLY A 570 15.64 19.39 14.96
CA GLY A 570 16.78 20.22 14.59
C GLY A 570 17.36 19.93 13.19
N PHE A 571 16.70 19.10 12.37
CA PHE A 571 17.11 18.86 10.99
C PHE A 571 16.69 20.02 10.07
N ALA A 572 17.48 20.27 9.03
CA ALA A 572 17.19 21.32 8.05
C ALA A 572 16.00 21.00 7.12
N ALA A 573 15.65 19.73 6.97
CA ALA A 573 14.56 19.28 6.10
C ALA A 573 14.05 17.90 6.53
N VAL A 574 12.81 17.59 6.17
CA VAL A 574 12.14 16.31 6.43
C VAL A 574 11.56 15.78 5.12
N SER A 575 11.60 14.47 4.92
CA SER A 575 10.90 13.80 3.82
C SER A 575 9.79 12.91 4.39
N LEU A 576 8.56 13.09 3.91
CA LEU A 576 7.39 12.31 4.33
C LEU A 576 7.15 11.04 3.50
N GLN A 577 8.02 10.74 2.52
CA GLN A 577 7.86 9.59 1.63
C GLN A 577 8.00 8.22 2.32
N PRO A 578 8.97 7.98 3.24
CA PRO A 578 9.14 6.66 3.83
C PRO A 578 7.94 6.25 4.69
N ASN A 579 7.24 5.20 4.26
CA ASN A 579 6.00 4.71 4.88
C ASN A 579 6.19 3.71 6.04
N ALA A 580 7.41 3.59 6.57
CA ALA A 580 7.74 2.86 7.80
C ALA A 580 9.09 3.33 8.36
N GLY A 581 9.34 3.09 9.65
CA GLY A 581 10.63 3.41 10.28
C GLY A 581 11.81 2.73 9.57
N SER A 582 11.68 1.46 9.19
CA SER A 582 12.71 0.74 8.42
C SER A 582 12.96 1.34 7.04
N GLN A 583 11.94 1.95 6.42
CA GLN A 583 12.11 2.68 5.16
C GLN A 583 12.77 4.03 5.38
N GLY A 584 12.51 4.70 6.51
CA GLY A 584 13.23 5.92 6.91
C GLY A 584 14.71 5.65 7.13
N GLU A 585 15.07 4.56 7.81
CA GLU A 585 16.45 4.09 7.95
C GLU A 585 17.11 3.85 6.59
N TYR A 586 16.48 3.04 5.73
CA TYR A 586 16.99 2.74 4.39
C TYR A 586 17.16 4.01 3.53
N ALA A 587 16.15 4.89 3.52
CA ALA A 587 16.22 6.15 2.78
C ALA A 587 17.35 7.05 3.30
N GLY A 588 17.49 7.20 4.62
CA GLY A 588 18.58 7.96 5.22
C GLY A 588 19.97 7.42 4.83
N LEU A 589 20.15 6.10 4.88
CA LEU A 589 21.40 5.45 4.45
C LEU A 589 21.67 5.64 2.96
N MET A 590 20.63 5.58 2.11
CA MET A 590 20.75 5.86 0.68
C MET A 590 21.14 7.31 0.39
N VAL A 591 20.62 8.27 1.17
CA VAL A 591 21.02 9.69 1.08
C VAL A 591 22.46 9.89 1.53
N ILE A 592 22.89 9.27 2.63
CA ILE A 592 24.30 9.29 3.08
C ILE A 592 25.23 8.73 2.00
N ARG A 593 24.85 7.60 1.39
CA ARG A 593 25.60 6.98 0.30
C ARG A 593 25.67 7.87 -0.94
N ALA A 594 24.56 8.50 -1.33
CA ALA A 594 24.53 9.48 -2.41
C ALA A 594 25.44 10.68 -2.11
N TYR A 595 25.46 11.15 -0.87
CA TYR A 595 26.32 12.25 -0.43
C TYR A 595 27.82 11.89 -0.48
N HIS A 596 28.21 10.68 -0.05
CA HIS A 596 29.58 10.20 -0.22
C HIS A 596 30.00 10.15 -1.69
N ARG A 597 29.13 9.62 -2.57
CA ARG A 597 29.40 9.57 -4.02
C ARG A 597 29.52 10.95 -4.66
N HIS A 598 28.64 11.89 -4.29
CA HIS A 598 28.73 13.28 -4.74
C HIS A 598 30.09 13.90 -4.37
N ARG A 599 30.63 13.58 -3.19
CA ARG A 599 31.96 14.00 -2.74
C ARG A 599 33.12 13.15 -3.28
N LYS A 600 32.85 12.19 -4.18
CA LYS A 600 33.84 11.23 -4.71
C LYS A 600 34.48 10.34 -3.64
N GLU A 601 33.76 10.07 -2.55
CA GLU A 601 34.14 9.15 -1.47
C GLU A 601 33.31 7.85 -1.51
N GLY A 602 32.97 7.37 -2.71
CA GLY A 602 32.08 6.22 -2.90
C GLY A 602 32.59 4.89 -2.35
N GLN A 603 33.88 4.82 -1.98
CA GLN A 603 34.50 3.67 -1.31
C GLN A 603 34.10 3.54 0.17
N ARG A 604 33.38 4.51 0.74
CA ARG A 604 32.92 4.47 2.14
C ARG A 604 31.59 3.70 2.24
N ASP A 605 31.68 2.41 2.54
CA ASP A 605 30.57 1.47 2.66
C ASP A 605 30.44 0.83 4.07
N ILE A 606 31.34 1.18 5.00
CA ILE A 606 31.30 0.67 6.37
C ILE A 606 30.28 1.44 7.22
N CYS A 607 29.24 0.74 7.69
CA CYS A 607 28.26 1.25 8.65
C CYS A 607 28.54 0.68 10.05
N LEU A 608 28.88 1.55 11.02
CA LEU A 608 29.09 1.13 12.41
C LEU A 608 27.75 1.02 13.13
N ILE A 609 27.41 -0.18 13.63
CA ILE A 609 26.11 -0.46 14.26
C ILE A 609 26.34 -1.07 15.64
N PRO A 610 25.92 -0.40 16.73
CA PRO A 610 25.97 -0.98 18.06
C PRO A 610 25.17 -2.28 18.17
N VAL A 611 25.66 -3.22 18.97
CA VAL A 611 24.97 -4.52 19.15
C VAL A 611 23.57 -4.37 19.74
N SER A 612 23.32 -3.29 20.49
CA SER A 612 22.03 -2.93 21.08
C SER A 612 21.04 -2.28 20.10
N ALA A 613 21.47 -1.91 18.90
CA ALA A 613 20.59 -1.31 17.90
C ALA A 613 19.48 -2.30 17.50
N HIS A 614 18.30 -1.74 17.20
CA HIS A 614 17.16 -2.51 16.73
C HIS A 614 17.54 -3.35 15.49
N GLY A 615 16.88 -4.50 15.30
CA GLY A 615 17.23 -5.43 14.22
C GLY A 615 17.04 -4.87 12.80
N THR A 616 16.23 -3.83 12.66
CA THR A 616 16.02 -3.10 11.40
C THR A 616 17.30 -2.39 10.96
N ASN A 617 18.07 -1.76 11.86
CA ASN A 617 19.27 -1.00 11.51
C ASN A 617 20.27 -1.81 10.66
N PRO A 618 20.74 -3.00 11.09
CA PRO A 618 21.66 -3.81 10.28
C PRO A 618 21.01 -4.39 9.02
N ALA A 619 19.70 -4.70 9.05
CA ALA A 619 18.99 -5.15 7.85
C ALA A 619 18.89 -4.03 6.79
N SER A 620 18.57 -2.81 7.22
CA SER A 620 18.52 -1.60 6.39
C SER A 620 19.89 -1.26 5.82
N ALA A 621 20.96 -1.40 6.60
CA ALA A 621 22.33 -1.23 6.14
C ALA A 621 22.69 -2.21 5.02
N VAL A 622 22.50 -3.51 5.22
CA VAL A 622 22.74 -4.51 4.15
C VAL A 622 21.90 -4.24 2.90
N THR A 623 20.66 -3.78 3.07
CA THR A 623 19.79 -3.43 1.93
C THR A 623 20.27 -2.18 1.19
N ALA A 624 20.95 -1.25 1.89
CA ALA A 624 21.56 -0.06 1.33
C ALA A 624 22.95 -0.31 0.70
N GLY A 625 23.39 -1.58 0.66
CA GLY A 625 24.70 -2.00 0.16
C GLY A 625 25.82 -1.50 1.05
#